data_AF-A0A413UC12-F1
#
_entry.id   AF-A0A413UC12-F1
#
_cell.length_a   1.000
_cell.length_b   1.000
_cell.length_c   1.000
_cell.angle_alpha   90.00
_cell.angle_beta   90.00
_cell.angle_gamma   90.00
#
_symmetry.space_group_name_H-M   'P 1'
#
loop_
_entity.id
_entity.type
_entity.pdbx_description
1 polymer ?
#
loop_
_entity_poly.entity_id
_entity_poly.type
_entity_poly.pdbx_seq_one_letter_code
_entity_poly.pdbx_strand_id
1 'polypeptide(L)'
;MSREVIVQRIEKSDLIDAKKELMIEIVQNKKEDDFDKKIDRLYRQFSKSSSFKKHAEKMVCRDDEKLKICNMMLVMSVTLTLFFLKAVLFSSYVVNFSVDAIVGCLAFVFSFINVRTKYRTLRRYNLVRDFIYLDGLSLLLCVLFKMFFPVQVDFSLIILLVDYYLCKKRFKEKAFKMLEAN
;
A
#
# COMPACT_ATOMS: atom_id res chain seq x y z
N MET A 1 0.98 -36.83 -1.53
CA MET A 1 1.90 -35.83 -2.13
C MET A 1 2.37 -34.91 -1.01
N SER A 2 3.68 -34.69 -0.82
CA SER A 2 4.21 -33.90 0.32
C SER A 2 3.85 -32.41 0.19
N ARG A 3 3.53 -31.74 1.32
CA ARG A 3 3.13 -30.32 1.41
C ARG A 3 4.13 -29.38 0.74
N GLU A 4 5.42 -29.68 0.87
CA GLU A 4 6.51 -28.88 0.31
C GLU A 4 6.46 -28.81 -1.22
N VAL A 5 6.07 -29.92 -1.87
CA VAL A 5 5.97 -29.99 -3.33
C VAL A 5 4.80 -29.13 -3.84
N ILE A 6 3.76 -28.95 -3.03
CA ILE A 6 2.61 -28.10 -3.36
C ILE A 6 3.01 -26.61 -3.23
N VAL A 7 3.72 -26.25 -2.15
CA VAL A 7 4.20 -24.88 -1.93
C VAL A 7 5.17 -24.44 -3.03
N GLN A 8 6.18 -25.25 -3.36
CA GLN A 8 7.13 -24.92 -4.44
C GLN A 8 6.45 -24.73 -5.81
N ARG A 9 5.35 -25.45 -6.05
CA ARG A 9 4.60 -25.36 -7.30
C ARG A 9 3.69 -24.12 -7.34
N ILE A 10 3.16 -23.68 -6.19
CA ILE A 10 2.44 -22.40 -6.05
C ILE A 10 3.41 -21.23 -6.27
N GLU A 11 4.61 -21.29 -5.70
CA GLU A 11 5.65 -20.25 -5.91
C GLU A 11 6.03 -20.09 -7.38
N LYS A 12 6.15 -21.21 -8.11
CA LYS A 12 6.45 -21.24 -9.55
C LYS A 12 5.27 -20.90 -10.47
N SER A 13 4.05 -20.73 -9.94
CA SER A 13 2.88 -20.41 -10.75
C SER A 13 2.87 -18.94 -11.21
N ASP A 14 2.19 -18.61 -12.31
CA ASP A 14 2.05 -17.24 -12.83
C ASP A 14 1.02 -16.38 -12.06
N LEU A 15 0.58 -16.86 -10.89
CA LEU A 15 -0.35 -16.16 -10.01
C LEU A 15 0.32 -14.93 -9.36
N ILE A 16 -0.48 -13.92 -9.02
CA ILE A 16 0.00 -12.76 -8.27
C ILE A 16 0.50 -13.18 -6.87
N ASP A 17 1.50 -12.47 -6.35
CA ASP A 17 2.15 -12.80 -5.07
C ASP A 17 1.15 -12.89 -3.91
N ALA A 18 0.18 -11.97 -3.83
CA ALA A 18 -0.87 -12.01 -2.81
C ALA A 18 -1.72 -13.29 -2.86
N LYS A 19 -1.98 -13.84 -4.05
CA LYS A 19 -2.75 -15.08 -4.23
C LYS A 19 -1.91 -16.30 -3.87
N LYS A 20 -0.60 -16.28 -4.16
CA LYS A 20 0.36 -17.31 -3.76
C LYS A 20 0.46 -17.38 -2.23
N GLU A 21 0.69 -16.26 -1.56
CA GLU A 21 0.74 -16.17 -0.09
C GLU A 21 -0.53 -16.74 0.53
N LEU A 22 -1.70 -16.36 0.01
CA LEU A 22 -2.98 -16.82 0.52
C LEU A 22 -3.21 -18.33 0.32
N MET A 23 -2.79 -18.87 -0.82
CA MET A 23 -2.86 -20.31 -1.08
C MET A 23 -1.91 -21.09 -0.17
N ILE A 24 -0.70 -20.60 0.07
CA ILE A 24 0.28 -21.23 0.97
C ILE A 24 -0.26 -21.26 2.40
N GLU A 25 -0.82 -20.15 2.90
CA GLU A 25 -1.40 -20.06 4.26
C GLU A 25 -2.55 -21.04 4.45
N ILE A 26 -3.41 -21.23 3.44
CA ILE A 26 -4.50 -22.20 3.49
C ILE A 26 -3.98 -23.64 3.42
N VAL A 27 -2.98 -23.92 2.59
CA VAL A 27 -2.35 -25.25 2.49
C VAL A 27 -1.69 -25.65 3.81
N GLN A 28 -1.04 -24.71 4.50
CA GLN A 28 -0.43 -24.95 5.81
C GLN A 28 -1.49 -25.23 6.90
N ASN A 29 -2.63 -24.54 6.87
CA ASN A 29 -3.71 -24.72 7.83
C ASN A 29 -4.63 -25.94 7.56
N LYS A 30 -4.47 -26.63 6.43
CA LYS A 30 -5.30 -27.81 6.09
C LYS A 30 -4.70 -29.09 6.69
N LYS A 31 -5.57 -30.00 7.18
CA LYS A 31 -5.17 -31.35 7.61
C LYS A 31 -4.78 -32.21 6.40
N GLU A 32 -3.84 -33.12 6.62
CA GLU A 32 -3.03 -33.81 5.60
C GLU A 32 -3.82 -34.81 4.73
N ASP A 33 -4.98 -35.26 5.21
CA ASP A 33 -5.76 -36.38 4.61
C ASP A 33 -6.51 -36.04 3.30
N ASP A 34 -6.56 -34.77 2.85
CA ASP A 34 -7.37 -34.36 1.67
C ASP A 34 -6.52 -33.92 0.45
N PHE A 35 -5.19 -34.15 0.48
CA PHE A 35 -4.27 -33.78 -0.61
C PHE A 35 -4.19 -34.80 -1.75
N ASP A 36 -5.03 -35.84 -1.72
CA ASP A 36 -5.01 -36.96 -2.68
C ASP A 36 -5.66 -36.62 -4.04
N LYS A 37 -6.34 -35.48 -4.15
CA LYS A 37 -6.94 -35.02 -5.42
C LYS A 37 -5.91 -34.30 -6.29
N LYS A 38 -5.92 -34.61 -7.59
CA LYS A 38 -5.18 -33.92 -8.66
C LYS A 38 -5.19 -32.41 -8.41
N ILE A 39 -4.01 -31.80 -8.30
CA ILE A 39 -3.79 -30.40 -7.90
C ILE A 39 -4.68 -29.39 -8.65
N ASP A 40 -4.98 -29.62 -9.93
CA ASP A 40 -5.89 -28.75 -10.71
C ASP A 40 -7.31 -28.67 -10.15
N ARG A 41 -7.79 -29.76 -9.54
CA ARG A 41 -9.08 -29.78 -8.85
C ARG A 41 -9.00 -29.05 -7.52
N LEU A 42 -7.88 -29.17 -6.80
CA LEU A 42 -7.63 -28.39 -5.59
C LEU A 42 -7.60 -26.89 -5.90
N TYR A 43 -6.92 -26.45 -6.96
CA TYR A 43 -6.90 -25.03 -7.38
C TYR A 43 -8.31 -24.50 -7.68
N ARG A 44 -9.10 -25.23 -8.50
CA ARG A 44 -10.49 -24.84 -8.81
C ARG A 44 -11.41 -24.88 -7.60
N GLN A 45 -11.23 -25.84 -6.70
CA GLN A 45 -12.04 -25.99 -5.50
C GLN A 45 -11.67 -24.96 -4.43
N PHE A 46 -10.39 -24.59 -4.32
CA PHE A 46 -9.92 -23.51 -3.45
C PHE A 46 -10.45 -22.16 -3.91
N SER A 47 -10.33 -21.84 -5.20
CA SER A 47 -10.85 -20.58 -5.75
C SER A 47 -12.37 -20.42 -5.56
N LYS A 48 -13.12 -21.53 -5.48
CA LYS A 48 -14.58 -21.54 -5.24
C LYS A 48 -14.98 -21.73 -3.78
N SER A 49 -14.03 -21.98 -2.88
CA SER A 49 -14.33 -22.27 -1.48
C SER A 49 -14.71 -20.99 -0.72
N SER A 50 -15.79 -21.05 0.05
CA SER A 50 -16.18 -19.97 0.97
C SER A 50 -15.09 -19.66 2.01
N SER A 51 -14.22 -20.62 2.33
CA SER A 51 -13.07 -20.42 3.22
C SER A 51 -11.99 -19.54 2.58
N PHE A 52 -11.71 -19.73 1.28
CA PHE A 52 -10.76 -18.89 0.53
C PHE A 52 -11.25 -17.45 0.45
N LYS A 53 -12.55 -17.24 0.14
CA LYS A 53 -13.14 -15.89 0.08
C LYS A 53 -13.06 -15.16 1.41
N LYS A 54 -13.32 -15.85 2.54
CA LYS A 54 -13.18 -15.29 3.89
C LYS A 54 -11.72 -14.93 4.25
N HIS A 55 -10.75 -15.77 3.87
CA HIS A 55 -9.34 -15.47 4.11
C HIS A 55 -8.83 -14.33 3.22
N ALA A 56 -9.26 -14.30 1.96
CA ALA A 56 -9.00 -13.20 1.02
C ALA A 56 -9.53 -11.87 1.55
N GLU A 57 -10.77 -11.86 2.02
CA GLU A 57 -11.37 -10.67 2.62
C GLU A 57 -10.63 -10.21 3.89
N LYS A 58 -10.22 -11.14 4.77
CA LYS A 58 -9.40 -10.82 5.94
C LYS A 58 -8.03 -10.24 5.56
N MET A 59 -7.34 -10.82 4.58
CA MET A 59 -6.04 -10.33 4.11
C MET A 59 -6.17 -8.93 3.50
N VAL A 60 -7.16 -8.72 2.63
CA VAL A 60 -7.43 -7.41 2.01
C VAL A 60 -7.81 -6.38 3.06
N CYS A 61 -8.61 -6.73 4.06
CA CYS A 61 -8.97 -5.82 5.15
C CYS A 61 -7.76 -5.41 5.99
N ARG A 62 -6.88 -6.36 6.32
CA ARG A 62 -5.64 -6.10 7.07
C ARG A 62 -4.69 -5.21 6.28
N ASP A 63 -4.52 -5.46 4.99
CA ASP A 63 -3.65 -4.64 4.14
C ASP A 63 -4.26 -3.26 3.85
N ASP A 64 -5.59 -3.14 3.76
CA ASP A 64 -6.30 -1.84 3.73
C ASP A 64 -6.02 -1.04 5.01
N GLU A 65 -6.15 -1.62 6.20
CA GLU A 65 -5.82 -0.95 7.47
C GLU A 65 -4.36 -0.50 7.54
N LYS A 66 -3.41 -1.36 7.14
CA LYS A 66 -1.99 -0.97 7.05
C LYS A 66 -1.78 0.19 6.08
N LEU A 67 -2.44 0.18 4.93
CA LEU A 67 -2.39 1.27 3.96
C LEU A 67 -3.00 2.55 4.51
N LYS A 68 -4.06 2.49 5.33
CA LYS A 68 -4.63 3.67 5.98
C LYS A 68 -3.66 4.33 6.94
N ILE A 69 -3.07 3.54 7.84
CA ILE A 69 -2.10 4.04 8.82
C ILE A 69 -0.89 4.63 8.09
N CYS A 70 -0.40 3.93 7.06
CA CYS A 70 0.74 4.39 6.27
C CYS A 70 0.41 5.69 5.53
N ASN A 71 -0.77 5.81 4.91
CA ASN A 71 -1.21 7.04 4.26
C ASN A 71 -1.33 8.20 5.25
N MET A 72 -1.94 7.99 6.43
CA MET A 72 -2.03 9.04 7.45
C MET A 72 -0.65 9.54 7.90
N MET A 73 0.30 8.63 8.13
CA MET A 73 1.68 9.01 8.45
C MET A 73 2.39 9.71 7.28
N LEU A 74 2.09 9.31 6.04
CA LEU A 74 2.58 9.97 4.84
C LEU A 74 2.08 11.41 4.75
N VAL A 75 0.79 11.64 5.01
CA VAL A 75 0.20 12.99 5.05
C VAL A 75 0.93 13.86 6.07
N MET A 76 1.08 13.38 7.31
CA MET A 76 1.74 14.13 8.38
C MET A 76 3.23 14.41 8.09
N SER A 77 3.96 13.42 7.59
CA SER A 77 5.40 13.58 7.28
C SER A 77 5.63 14.49 6.08
N VAL A 78 4.80 14.41 5.03
CA VAL A 78 4.91 15.28 3.84
C VAL A 78 4.55 16.72 4.18
N THR A 79 3.46 16.98 4.90
CA THR A 79 3.07 18.36 5.26
C THR A 79 4.14 19.02 6.12
N LEU A 80 4.73 18.29 7.05
CA LEU A 80 5.82 18.76 7.91
C LEU A 80 7.09 19.02 7.08
N THR A 81 7.46 18.10 6.19
CA THR A 81 8.59 18.29 5.27
C THR A 81 8.39 19.54 4.41
N LEU A 82 7.21 19.74 3.82
CA LEU A 82 6.90 20.90 2.98
C LEU A 82 6.89 22.21 3.78
N PHE A 83 6.45 22.19 5.03
CA PHE A 83 6.44 23.36 5.91
C PHE A 83 7.87 23.84 6.22
N PHE A 84 8.74 22.92 6.67
CA PHE A 84 10.13 23.24 6.96
C PHE A 84 10.94 23.54 5.70
N LEU A 85 10.68 22.85 4.58
CA LEU A 85 11.31 23.15 3.29
C LEU A 85 10.97 24.58 2.82
N LYS A 86 9.70 25.01 2.98
CA LYS A 86 9.29 26.39 2.69
C LYS A 86 9.96 27.39 3.64
N ALA A 87 10.03 27.10 4.94
CA ALA A 87 10.70 27.96 5.92
C ALA A 87 12.19 28.17 5.59
N VAL A 88 12.88 27.10 5.18
CA VAL A 88 14.28 27.15 4.74
C VAL A 88 14.44 27.96 3.44
N LEU A 89 13.56 27.75 2.45
CA LEU A 89 13.62 28.43 1.15
C LEU A 89 13.29 29.93 1.21
N PHE A 90 12.34 30.32 2.05
CA PHE A 90 11.91 31.73 2.19
C PHE A 90 12.64 32.47 3.31
N SER A 91 13.66 31.86 3.92
CA SER A 91 14.46 32.41 5.02
C SER A 91 13.65 32.95 6.21
N SER A 92 12.39 32.54 6.35
CA SER A 92 11.55 32.77 7.53
C SER A 92 11.65 31.54 8.42
N TYR A 93 12.71 31.51 9.21
CA TYR A 93 13.01 30.42 10.13
C TYR A 93 12.04 30.43 11.32
N VAL A 94 11.53 29.26 11.69
CA VAL A 94 10.63 29.12 12.85
C VAL A 94 11.43 29.22 14.15
N VAL A 95 12.63 28.60 14.17
CA VAL A 95 13.55 28.64 15.33
C VAL A 95 14.93 29.09 14.89
N ASN A 96 15.56 28.34 13.99
CA ASN A 96 16.89 28.64 13.45
C ASN A 96 17.11 27.80 12.18
N PHE A 97 17.92 28.28 11.23
CA PHE A 97 18.19 27.61 9.96
C PHE A 97 18.61 26.14 10.16
N SER A 98 19.54 25.89 11.09
CA SER A 98 20.06 24.54 11.34
C SER A 98 19.02 23.58 11.91
N VAL A 99 18.14 24.07 12.81
CA VAL A 99 17.11 23.23 13.44
C VAL A 99 16.04 22.88 12.41
N ASP A 100 15.58 23.87 11.64
CA ASP A 100 14.56 23.70 10.60
C ASP A 100 15.06 22.73 9.50
N ALA A 101 16.34 22.81 9.14
CA ALA A 101 16.96 21.90 8.17
C ALA A 101 17.05 20.46 8.68
N ILE A 102 17.43 20.25 9.95
CA ILE A 102 17.50 18.90 10.56
C ILE A 102 16.11 18.27 10.62
N VAL A 103 15.11 19.03 11.10
CA VAL A 103 13.73 18.55 11.23
C VAL A 103 13.14 18.24 9.85
N GLY A 104 13.38 19.10 8.85
CA GLY A 104 12.98 18.86 7.46
C GLY A 104 13.60 17.60 6.87
N CYS A 105 14.90 17.37 7.10
CA CYS A 105 15.60 16.17 6.63
C CYS A 105 15.05 14.89 7.29
N LEU A 106 14.82 14.90 8.60
CA LEU A 106 14.23 13.76 9.32
C LEU A 106 12.83 13.44 8.78
N ALA A 107 11.99 14.46 8.61
CA ALA A 107 10.64 14.31 8.08
C ALA A 107 10.65 13.73 6.65
N PHE A 108 11.61 14.15 5.83
CA PHE A 108 11.79 13.62 4.47
C PHE A 108 12.17 12.13 4.49
N VAL A 109 13.10 11.72 5.36
CA VAL A 109 13.47 10.30 5.53
C VAL A 109 12.28 9.47 5.99
N PHE A 110 11.50 9.95 6.96
CA PHE A 110 10.28 9.27 7.41
C PHE A 110 9.25 9.15 6.28
N SER A 111 9.06 10.20 5.48
CA SER A 111 8.18 10.16 4.31
C SER A 111 8.65 9.08 3.31
N PHE A 112 9.95 9.04 3.00
CA PHE A 112 10.53 8.05 2.08
C PHE A 112 10.33 6.60 2.56
N ILE A 113 10.50 6.33 3.86
CA ILE A 113 10.27 5.01 4.46
C ILE A 113 8.80 4.60 4.33
N ASN A 114 7.87 5.53 4.58
CA ASN A 114 6.43 5.28 4.46
C ASN A 114 6.03 5.01 3.01
N VAL A 115 6.51 5.80 2.06
CA VAL A 115 6.31 5.60 0.62
C VAL A 115 6.80 4.22 0.19
N ARG A 116 8.01 3.82 0.60
CA ARG A 116 8.57 2.51 0.28
C ARG A 116 7.71 1.37 0.83
N THR A 117 7.17 1.53 2.04
CA THR A 117 6.32 0.54 2.69
C THR A 117 4.97 0.41 1.98
N LYS A 118 4.36 1.53 1.60
CA LYS A 118 3.13 1.56 0.79
C LYS A 118 3.34 0.83 -0.54
N TYR A 119 4.39 1.15 -1.27
CA TYR A 119 4.68 0.50 -2.56
C TYR A 119 4.98 -0.98 -2.45
N ARG A 120 5.65 -1.42 -1.37
CA ARG A 120 5.86 -2.86 -1.13
C ARG A 120 4.54 -3.61 -0.98
N THR A 121 3.56 -3.04 -0.29
CA THR A 121 2.23 -3.65 -0.15
C THR A 121 1.46 -3.63 -1.46
N LEU A 122 1.51 -2.54 -2.23
CA LEU A 122 0.82 -2.47 -3.53
C LEU A 122 1.43 -3.38 -4.59
N ARG A 123 2.75 -3.63 -4.52
CA ARG A 123 3.45 -4.54 -5.43
C ARG A 123 2.91 -5.96 -5.35
N ARG A 124 2.50 -6.42 -4.17
CA ARG A 124 1.89 -7.74 -3.97
C ARG A 124 0.58 -7.94 -4.76
N TYR A 125 -0.07 -6.84 -5.16
CA TYR A 125 -1.29 -6.85 -5.97
C TYR A 125 -1.06 -6.41 -7.42
N ASN A 126 0.18 -6.14 -7.84
CA ASN A 126 0.53 -5.59 -9.16
C ASN A 126 -0.18 -4.25 -9.49
N LEU A 127 -0.59 -3.49 -8.48
CA LEU A 127 -1.34 -2.23 -8.61
C LEU A 127 -0.44 -0.97 -8.60
N VAL A 128 0.89 -1.16 -8.60
CA VAL A 128 1.87 -0.11 -8.34
C VAL A 128 1.72 1.08 -9.28
N ARG A 129 1.55 0.83 -10.58
CA ARG A 129 1.59 1.89 -11.60
C ARG A 129 0.49 2.92 -11.41
N ASP A 130 -0.76 2.48 -11.24
CA ASP A 130 -1.91 3.40 -11.14
C ASP A 130 -1.87 4.25 -9.87
N PHE A 131 -1.29 3.72 -8.80
CA PHE A 131 -1.14 4.45 -7.54
C PHE A 131 0.07 5.38 -7.55
N ILE A 132 1.17 5.04 -8.25
CA ILE A 132 2.28 5.98 -8.48
C ILE A 132 1.77 7.26 -9.17
N TYR A 133 0.91 7.12 -10.18
CA TYR A 133 0.37 8.27 -10.90
C TYR A 133 -0.54 9.12 -10.00
N LEU A 134 -1.40 8.50 -9.18
CA LEU A 134 -2.28 9.22 -8.25
C LEU A 134 -1.50 9.93 -7.15
N ASP A 135 -0.60 9.22 -6.46
CA ASP A 135 0.26 9.79 -5.40
C ASP A 135 1.20 10.87 -5.96
N GLY A 136 1.76 10.65 -7.15
CA GLY A 136 2.63 11.62 -7.80
C GLY A 136 1.90 12.90 -8.18
N LEU A 137 0.69 12.77 -8.73
CA LEU A 137 -0.16 13.92 -9.07
C LEU A 137 -0.61 14.67 -7.82
N SER A 138 -1.01 13.96 -6.76
CA SER A 138 -1.44 14.58 -5.51
C SER A 138 -0.30 15.31 -4.80
N LEU A 139 0.91 14.73 -4.77
CA LEU A 139 2.11 15.38 -4.24
C LEU A 139 2.50 16.61 -5.07
N LEU A 140 2.47 16.51 -6.40
CA LEU A 140 2.79 17.62 -7.29
C LEU A 140 1.79 18.78 -7.11
N LEU A 141 0.49 18.47 -7.01
CA LEU A 141 -0.53 19.45 -6.68
C LEU A 141 -0.28 20.08 -5.30
N CYS A 142 0.02 19.29 -4.26
CA CYS A 142 0.35 19.81 -2.94
C CYS A 142 1.52 20.79 -2.97
N VAL A 143 2.61 20.47 -3.68
CA VAL A 143 3.77 21.36 -3.83
C VAL A 143 3.40 22.65 -4.56
N LEU A 144 2.66 22.55 -5.67
CA LEU A 144 2.20 23.72 -6.44
C LEU A 144 1.32 24.63 -5.58
N PHE A 145 0.30 24.09 -4.92
CA PHE A 145 -0.58 24.88 -4.05
C PHE A 145 0.19 25.54 -2.91
N LYS A 146 1.17 24.85 -2.30
CA LYS A 146 1.98 25.39 -1.20
C LYS A 146 2.93 26.51 -1.66
N MET A 147 3.37 26.49 -2.92
CA MET A 147 4.17 27.54 -3.55
C MET A 147 3.32 28.77 -3.94
N PHE A 148 2.11 28.55 -4.47
CA PHE A 148 1.23 29.62 -4.96
C PHE A 148 0.43 30.33 -3.85
N PHE A 149 0.08 29.65 -2.75
CA PHE A 149 -0.75 30.21 -1.69
C PHE A 149 0.06 30.60 -0.44
N PRO A 150 -0.36 31.67 0.29
CA PRO A 150 0.24 32.06 1.56
C PRO A 150 0.12 30.93 2.60
N VAL A 151 1.06 30.91 3.56
CA VAL A 151 1.23 29.84 4.58
C VAL A 151 -0.04 29.51 5.36
N GLN A 152 -1.03 30.41 5.38
CA GLN A 152 -2.27 30.28 6.14
C GLN A 152 -3.33 29.39 5.49
N VAL A 153 -3.22 29.10 4.18
CA VAL A 153 -4.23 28.31 3.47
C VAL A 153 -3.67 26.92 3.11
N ASP A 154 -3.87 25.96 4.00
CA ASP A 154 -3.38 24.58 3.84
C ASP A 154 -4.40 23.66 3.12
N PHE A 155 -4.49 23.80 1.80
CA PHE A 155 -5.24 22.84 0.96
C PHE A 155 -4.59 21.45 0.89
N SER A 156 -3.34 21.32 1.34
CA SER A 156 -2.58 20.06 1.30
C SER A 156 -3.33 18.92 2.00
N LEU A 157 -3.98 19.20 3.14
CA LEU A 157 -4.76 18.21 3.87
C LEU A 157 -5.96 17.73 3.05
N ILE A 158 -6.68 18.63 2.39
CA ILE A 158 -7.86 18.29 1.58
C ILE A 158 -7.44 17.43 0.38
N ILE A 159 -6.38 17.85 -0.32
CA ILE A 159 -5.86 17.11 -1.48
C ILE A 159 -5.43 15.69 -1.07
N LEU A 160 -4.71 15.56 0.05
CA LEU A 160 -4.26 14.27 0.56
C LEU A 160 -5.41 13.39 1.09
N LEU A 161 -6.48 13.99 1.63
CA LEU A 161 -7.66 13.27 2.10
C LEU A 161 -8.51 12.75 0.93
N VAL A 162 -8.62 13.53 -0.15
CA VAL A 162 -9.23 13.10 -1.41
C VAL A 162 -8.42 11.96 -2.04
N ASP A 163 -7.10 12.09 -2.10
CA ASP A 163 -6.21 11.05 -2.62
C ASP A 163 -6.32 9.76 -1.79
N TYR A 164 -6.36 9.87 -0.46
CA TYR A 164 -6.62 8.75 0.45
C TYR A 164 -7.95 8.05 0.14
N TYR A 165 -9.04 8.80 -0.06
CA TYR A 165 -10.35 8.21 -0.33
C TYR A 165 -10.39 7.52 -1.70
N LEU A 166 -9.79 8.12 -2.72
CA LEU A 166 -9.64 7.54 -4.06
C LEU A 166 -8.80 6.26 -4.01
N CYS A 167 -7.68 6.29 -3.29
CA CYS A 167 -6.81 5.14 -3.06
C CYS A 167 -7.56 3.98 -2.40
N LYS A 168 -8.29 4.26 -1.31
CA LYS A 168 -9.07 3.24 -0.59
C LYS A 168 -10.12 2.59 -1.49
N LYS A 169 -10.89 3.39 -2.23
CA LYS A 169 -11.94 2.88 -3.14
C LYS A 169 -11.34 2.02 -4.25
N ARG A 170 -10.31 2.52 -4.93
CA ARG A 170 -9.63 1.81 -6.02
C ARG A 170 -8.90 0.56 -5.57
N PHE A 171 -8.29 0.58 -4.38
CA PHE A 171 -7.60 -0.58 -3.82
C PHE A 171 -8.58 -1.72 -3.60
N LYS A 172 -9.70 -1.46 -2.92
CA LYS A 172 -10.70 -2.51 -2.63
C LYS A 172 -11.25 -3.12 -3.94
N GLU A 173 -11.66 -2.29 -4.89
CA GLU A 173 -12.22 -2.77 -6.17
C GLU A 173 -11.20 -3.59 -6.99
N LYS A 174 -9.95 -3.13 -7.09
CA LYS A 174 -8.92 -3.80 -7.90
C LYS A 174 -8.28 -4.99 -7.20
N ALA A 175 -8.12 -4.97 -5.88
CA ALA A 175 -7.58 -6.09 -5.12
C ALA A 175 -8.50 -7.32 -5.20
N PHE A 176 -9.81 -7.14 -5.05
CA PHE A 176 -10.77 -8.23 -5.24
C PHE A 176 -10.76 -8.75 -6.68
N LYS A 177 -10.76 -7.86 -7.68
CA LYS A 177 -10.66 -8.25 -9.09
C LYS A 177 -9.40 -9.05 -9.40
N MET A 178 -8.24 -8.65 -8.87
CA MET A 178 -6.97 -9.35 -9.07
C MET A 178 -6.92 -10.71 -8.34
N LEU A 179 -7.61 -10.84 -7.21
CA LEU A 179 -7.73 -12.13 -6.50
C LEU A 179 -8.68 -13.09 -7.22
N GLU A 180 -9.76 -12.57 -7.80
CA GLU A 180 -10.73 -13.35 -8.59
C GLU A 180 -10.24 -13.68 -10.01
N ALA A 181 -9.45 -12.79 -10.64
CA ALA A 181 -8.88 -13.00 -11.97
C ALA A 181 -7.58 -13.83 -11.90
N ASN A 182 -7.74 -15.16 -11.87
CA ASN A 182 -6.86 -16.23 -12.41
C ASN A 182 -7.35 -17.56 -11.82
#